data_AF-A0A969BLV4-F1
#
_entry.id   AF-A0A969BLV4-F1
#
_cell.length_a   1.000
_cell.length_b   1.000
_cell.length_c   1.000
_cell.angle_alpha   90.00
_cell.angle_beta   90.00
_cell.angle_gamma   90.00
#
_symmetry.space_group_name_H-M   'P 1'
#
loop_
_entity.id
_entity.type
_entity.pdbx_description
1 polymer ?
#
loop_
_entity_poly.entity_id
_entity_poly.type
_entity_poly.pdbx_seq_one_letter_code
_entity_poly.pdbx_strand_id
1 'polypeptide(L)'
;MKPDILTAWNSFQSGLRRFVYSKVKDRAVTEDIVQDVFLKIHSKINSVRDHTKIKSWLYSLTYNAIIDHFRNQKRQIDPIFFNTGTVVANFNECVSNYMTKLIVGLPENTDRPFS
;
A
#
# COMPACT_ATOMS: atom_id res chain seq x y z
N MET A 1 -23.50 -11.15 7.89
CA MET A 1 -23.12 -10.25 6.76
C MET A 1 -21.63 -10.47 6.51
N LYS A 2 -21.25 -11.07 5.38
CA LYS A 2 -19.82 -11.34 5.09
C LYS A 2 -19.08 -10.01 4.96
N PRO A 3 -17.85 -9.87 5.51
CA PRO A 3 -17.05 -8.70 5.26
C PRO A 3 -16.80 -8.60 3.75
N ASP A 4 -17.19 -7.49 3.14
CA ASP A 4 -16.91 -7.23 1.73
C ASP A 4 -15.43 -6.84 1.57
N ILE A 5 -14.62 -7.87 1.33
CA ILE A 5 -13.18 -7.79 1.08
C ILE A 5 -12.91 -6.97 -0.18
N LEU A 6 -13.80 -6.98 -1.18
CA LEU A 6 -13.63 -6.22 -2.42
C LEU A 6 -13.73 -4.72 -2.13
N THR A 7 -14.71 -4.28 -1.34
CA THR A 7 -14.80 -2.88 -0.90
C THR A 7 -13.57 -2.47 -0.09
N ALA A 8 -13.08 -3.35 0.79
CA ALA A 8 -11.88 -3.11 1.59
C ALA A 8 -10.63 -2.91 0.73
N TRP A 9 -10.46 -3.79 -0.27
CA TRP A 9 -9.38 -3.73 -1.24
C TRP A 9 -9.43 -2.46 -2.08
N ASN A 10 -10.61 -2.08 -2.57
CA ASN A 10 -10.80 -0.86 -3.36
C ASN A 10 -10.46 0.41 -2.55
N SER A 11 -10.85 0.47 -1.27
CA SER A 11 -10.46 1.55 -0.37
C SER A 11 -8.95 1.60 -0.14
N PHE A 12 -8.31 0.44 0.00
CA PHE A 12 -6.86 0.37 0.13
C PHE A 12 -6.15 0.85 -1.15
N GLN A 13 -6.56 0.34 -2.30
CA GLN A 13 -5.97 0.71 -3.60
C GLN A 13 -6.12 2.20 -3.88
N SER A 14 -7.30 2.76 -3.64
CA SER A 14 -7.52 4.21 -3.80
C SER A 14 -6.66 5.04 -2.84
N GLY A 15 -6.53 4.61 -1.58
CA GLY A 15 -5.65 5.25 -0.60
C GLY A 15 -4.18 5.23 -1.01
N LEU A 16 -3.67 4.08 -1.45
CA LEU A 16 -2.30 3.91 -1.95
C LEU A 16 -2.05 4.80 -3.18
N ARG A 17 -2.95 4.78 -4.17
CA ARG A 17 -2.84 5.60 -5.38
C ARG A 17 -2.80 7.10 -5.03
N ARG A 18 -3.66 7.55 -4.10
CA ARG A 18 -3.68 8.95 -3.64
C ARG A 18 -2.40 9.32 -2.91
N PHE A 19 -1.87 8.41 -2.08
CA PHE A 19 -0.60 8.59 -1.39
C PHE A 19 0.54 8.77 -2.40
N VAL A 20 0.70 7.84 -3.34
CA VAL A 20 1.76 7.90 -4.36
C VAL A 20 1.62 9.15 -5.23
N TYR A 21 0.42 9.46 -5.72
CA TYR A 21 0.16 10.66 -6.51
C TYR A 21 0.50 11.94 -5.75
N SER A 22 0.24 11.98 -4.44
CA SER A 22 0.58 13.16 -3.63
C SER A 22 2.08 13.46 -3.60
N LYS A 23 2.92 12.45 -3.82
CA LYS A 23 4.39 12.54 -3.83
C LYS A 23 4.94 12.76 -5.24
N VAL A 24 4.41 12.07 -6.23
CA VAL A 24 4.97 12.13 -7.58
C VAL A 24 4.35 13.23 -8.44
N LYS A 25 3.07 13.52 -8.24
CA LYS A 25 2.27 14.48 -9.04
C LYS A 25 2.20 14.16 -10.54
N ASP A 26 2.49 12.91 -10.93
CA ASP A 26 2.37 12.40 -12.29
C ASP A 26 1.49 11.16 -12.29
N ARG A 27 0.49 11.09 -13.18
CA ARG A 27 -0.47 9.98 -13.23
C ARG A 27 0.17 8.69 -13.75
N ALA A 28 0.93 8.74 -14.84
CA ALA A 28 1.52 7.55 -15.43
C ALA A 28 2.49 6.90 -14.45
N VAL A 29 3.37 7.72 -13.85
CA VAL A 29 4.32 7.24 -12.84
C VAL A 29 3.61 6.73 -11.59
N THR A 30 2.50 7.37 -11.18
CA THR A 30 1.71 6.87 -10.04
C THR A 30 1.22 5.46 -10.32
N GLU A 31 0.69 5.19 -11.51
CA GLU A 31 0.20 3.86 -11.87
C GLU A 31 1.33 2.83 -11.88
N ASP A 32 2.48 3.16 -12.44
CA ASP A 32 3.63 2.27 -12.49
C ASP A 32 4.12 1.89 -11.09
N ILE A 33 4.26 2.87 -10.19
CA ILE A 33 4.69 2.65 -8.81
C ILE A 33 3.64 1.84 -8.04
N VAL A 34 2.35 2.16 -8.19
CA VAL A 34 1.26 1.44 -7.52
C VAL A 34 1.25 -0.03 -7.95
N GLN A 35 1.44 -0.31 -9.24
CA GLN A 35 1.54 -1.68 -9.75
C GLN A 35 2.74 -2.43 -9.16
N ASP A 36 3.93 -1.82 -9.17
CA ASP A 36 5.14 -2.43 -8.57
C ASP A 36 4.95 -2.73 -7.06
N VAL A 37 4.35 -1.79 -6.33
CA VAL A 37 4.01 -1.99 -4.91
C VAL A 37 3.05 -3.17 -4.75
N PHE A 38 2.02 -3.30 -5.58
CA PHE A 38 1.11 -4.45 -5.51
C PHE A 38 1.78 -5.77 -5.81
N LEU A 39 2.62 -5.85 -6.85
CA LEU A 39 3.38 -7.06 -7.17
C LEU A 39 4.26 -7.48 -5.98
N LYS A 40 4.94 -6.52 -5.36
CA LYS A 40 5.75 -6.75 -4.17
C LYS A 40 4.91 -7.17 -2.97
N ILE A 41 3.71 -6.60 -2.79
CA ILE A 41 2.77 -7.03 -1.75
C ILE A 41 2.42 -8.50 -1.97
N HIS A 42 1.95 -8.87 -3.15
CA HIS A 42 1.57 -10.25 -3.45
C HIS A 42 2.72 -11.24 -3.24
N SER A 43 3.96 -10.85 -3.58
CA SER A 43 5.14 -11.69 -3.39
C SER A 43 5.55 -11.87 -1.92
N LYS A 44 5.26 -10.91 -1.04
CA LYS A 44 5.84 -10.84 0.31
C LYS A 44 4.83 -10.82 1.44
N ILE A 45 3.53 -10.65 1.17
CA ILE A 45 2.50 -10.54 2.21
C ILE A 45 2.45 -11.77 3.13
N ASN A 46 2.66 -12.96 2.56
CA ASN A 46 2.72 -14.23 3.31
C ASN A 46 3.95 -14.35 4.23
N SER A 47 4.98 -13.52 4.03
CA SER A 47 6.16 -13.47 4.89
C SER A 47 5.95 -12.60 6.13
N VAL A 48 4.90 -11.77 6.16
CA VAL A 48 4.61 -10.88 7.28
C VAL A 48 3.88 -11.65 8.37
N ARG A 49 4.65 -12.15 9.35
CA ARG A 49 4.13 -12.94 10.49
C ARG A 49 3.42 -12.09 11.54
N ASP A 50 3.73 -10.80 11.60
CA ASP A 50 3.20 -9.87 12.59
C ASP A 50 2.28 -8.85 11.91
N HIS A 51 0.97 -9.07 12.05
CA HIS A 51 -0.05 -8.24 11.44
C HIS A 51 -0.02 -6.78 11.95
N THR A 52 0.55 -6.53 13.13
CA THR A 52 0.69 -5.17 13.67
C THR A 52 1.71 -4.34 12.88
N LYS A 53 2.67 -5.00 12.22
CA LYS A 53 3.75 -4.36 11.46
C LYS A 53 3.41 -4.13 9.99
N ILE A 54 2.28 -4.64 9.50
CA ILE A 54 1.89 -4.52 8.08
C ILE A 54 1.86 -3.06 7.63
N LYS A 55 1.37 -2.13 8.47
CA LYS A 55 1.34 -0.69 8.14
C LYS A 55 2.74 -0.14 7.87
N SER A 56 3.67 -0.38 8.79
CA SER A 56 5.05 0.08 8.67
C SER A 56 5.77 -0.58 7.49
N TRP A 57 5.60 -1.89 7.32
CA TRP A 57 6.18 -2.63 6.21
C TRP A 57 5.69 -2.10 4.85
N LEU A 58 4.40 -1.85 4.72
CA LEU A 58 3.80 -1.34 3.50
C LEU A 58 4.22 0.09 3.20
N TYR A 59 4.35 0.92 4.24
CA TYR A 59 4.91 2.26 4.11
C TYR A 59 6.34 2.20 3.57
N SER A 60 7.20 1.37 4.17
CA SER A 60 8.58 1.17 3.68
C SER A 60 8.62 0.67 2.25
N LEU A 61 7.72 -0.25 1.88
CA LEU A 61 7.64 -0.78 0.52
C LEU A 61 7.30 0.30 -0.50
N THR A 62 6.29 1.11 -0.19
CA THR A 62 5.81 2.21 -1.05
C THR A 62 6.86 3.31 -1.14
N TYR A 63 7.46 3.67 -0.01
CA TYR A 63 8.55 4.65 0.06
C TYR A 63 9.73 4.23 -0.82
N ASN A 64 10.20 2.99 -0.69
CA ASN A 64 11.31 2.47 -1.48
C ASN A 64 10.98 2.50 -2.98
N ALA A 65 9.77 2.10 -3.38
CA ALA A 65 9.37 2.14 -4.79
C ALA A 65 9.38 3.57 -5.36
N ILE A 66 8.94 4.57 -4.59
CA ILE A 66 9.01 5.98 -4.99
C ILE A 66 10.47 6.44 -5.08
N ILE A 67 11.29 6.15 -4.07
CA ILE A 67 12.71 6.52 -4.07
C ILE A 67 13.46 5.91 -5.25
N ASP A 68 13.24 4.64 -5.55
CA ASP A 68 13.85 3.94 -6.68
C ASP A 68 13.46 4.61 -8.01
N HIS A 69 12.20 5.03 -8.16
CA HIS A 69 11.76 5.79 -9.32
C HIS A 69 12.54 7.10 -9.51
N PHE A 70 12.66 7.92 -8.48
CA PHE A 70 13.37 9.21 -8.59
C PHE A 70 14.89 9.05 -8.70
N ARG A 71 15.47 8.02 -8.07
CA ARG A 71 16.89 7.66 -8.24
C ARG A 71 17.22 7.35 -9.70
N ASN A 72 16.36 6.61 -10.39
CA ASN A 72 16.52 6.30 -11.81
C ASN A 72 16.45 7.57 -12.70
N GLN A 73 15.79 8.63 -12.22
CA GLN A 73 15.74 9.94 -12.88
C GLN A 73 16.88 10.89 -12.48
N LYS A 74 17.88 10.43 -11.71
CA LYS A 74 18.97 11.25 -11.12
C LYS A 74 18.46 12.44 -10.29
N ARG A 75 17.27 12.33 -9.70
CA ARG A 75 16.68 13.34 -8.81
C ARG A 75 16.87 12.90 -7.37
N GLN A 76 17.42 13.78 -6.54
CA GLN A 76 17.46 13.57 -5.08
C GLN A 76 16.12 14.01 -4.48
N ILE A 77 15.52 13.17 -3.64
CA ILE A 77 14.32 13.55 -2.87
C ILE A 77 14.72 13.81 -1.42
N ASP A 78 14.23 14.92 -0.87
CA ASP A 78 14.35 15.21 0.55
C ASP A 78 13.52 14.22 1.39
N PRO A 79 14.07 13.57 2.42
CA PRO A 79 13.33 12.70 3.34
C PRO A 79 12.09 13.36 3.97
N ILE A 80 12.12 14.68 4.22
CA ILE A 80 11.00 15.45 4.80
C ILE A 80 9.77 15.41 3.87
N PHE A 81 9.99 15.30 2.56
CA PHE A 81 8.94 15.24 1.55
C PHE A 81 7.92 14.12 1.82
N PHE A 82 8.32 13.04 2.49
CA PHE A 82 7.45 11.91 2.79
C PHE A 82 6.69 12.04 4.11
N ASN A 83 7.20 12.82 5.07
CA ASN A 83 6.69 12.88 6.44
C ASN A 83 5.53 13.87 6.67
N THR A 84 4.79 14.24 5.62
CA THR A 84 3.59 15.08 5.75
C THR A 84 2.49 14.31 6.50
N GLY A 85 2.26 14.65 7.77
CA GLY A 85 1.40 13.91 8.70
C GLY A 85 0.01 13.56 8.17
N THR A 86 -0.65 14.48 7.46
CA THR A 86 -2.01 14.25 6.89
C THR A 86 -2.03 13.16 5.81
N VAL A 87 -0.96 13.05 5.01
CA VAL A 87 -0.88 12.07 3.91
C VAL A 87 -0.58 10.67 4.46
N VAL A 88 0.28 10.59 5.46
CA VAL A 88 0.61 9.33 6.15
C VAL A 88 -0.59 8.83 6.95
N ALA A 89 -1.34 9.72 7.61
CA ALA A 89 -2.57 9.39 8.32
C ALA A 89 -3.63 8.77 7.40
N ASN A 90 -3.89 9.38 6.23
CA ASN A 90 -4.85 8.86 5.26
C ASN A 90 -4.45 7.47 4.73
N PHE A 91 -3.14 7.27 4.48
CA PHE A 91 -2.65 5.95 4.06
C PHE A 91 -2.83 4.91 5.16
N ASN A 92 -2.47 5.24 6.40
CA ASN A 92 -2.63 4.37 7.56
C ASN A 92 -4.09 3.97 7.80
N GLU A 93 -5.04 4.89 7.60
CA GLU A 93 -6.46 4.63 7.72
C GLU A 93 -6.91 3.59 6.68
N CYS A 94 -6.56 3.77 5.41
CA CYS A 94 -6.91 2.82 4.34
C CYS A 94 -6.34 1.42 4.60
N VAL A 95 -5.09 1.32 5.06
CA VAL A 95 -4.48 0.02 5.42
C VAL A 95 -5.20 -0.62 6.61
N SER A 96 -5.54 0.15 7.62
CA SER A 96 -6.26 -0.34 8.81
C SER A 96 -7.62 -0.93 8.41
N ASN A 97 -8.37 -0.22 7.57
CA ASN A 97 -9.69 -0.65 7.11
C ASN A 97 -9.63 -1.97 6.33
N TYR A 98 -8.58 -2.18 5.53
CA TYR A 98 -8.36 -3.43 4.82
C TYR A 98 -7.95 -4.57 5.77
N MET A 99 -6.98 -4.31 6.66
CA MET A 99 -6.49 -5.31 7.61
C MET A 99 -7.55 -5.78 8.60
N THR A 100 -8.36 -4.88 9.13
CA THR A 100 -9.46 -5.24 10.05
C THR A 100 -10.45 -6.19 9.37
N LYS A 101 -10.76 -5.96 8.09
CA LYS A 101 -11.69 -6.80 7.33
C LYS A 101 -11.09 -8.16 6.94
N LEU A 102 -9.78 -8.23 6.71
CA LEU A 102 -9.07 -9.50 6.53
C LEU A 102 -9.07 -10.33 7.82
N ILE A 103 -8.69 -9.73 8.96
CA ILE A 103 -8.56 -10.45 10.24
C ILE A 103 -9.92 -10.95 10.75
N VAL A 104 -10.98 -10.15 10.62
CA VAL A 104 -12.35 -10.53 11.04
C VAL A 104 -13.02 -11.51 10.05
N GLY A 105 -12.47 -11.65 8.84
CA GLY A 105 -13.09 -12.39 7.73
C GLY A 105 -12.48 -13.75 7.40
N LEU A 106 -11.52 -14.26 8.17
CA LEU A 106 -10.85 -15.54 7.88
C LEU A 106 -11.64 -16.74 8.44
N PRO A 107 -12.35 -17.55 7.62
CA PRO A 107 -12.36 -18.98 7.85
C PRO A 107 -10.94 -19.50 7.57
N GLU A 108 -10.43 -20.38 8.43
CA GLU A 108 -9.17 -21.08 8.19
C GLU A 108 -9.20 -21.74 6.80
N ASN A 109 -8.21 -21.44 5.97
CA ASN A 109 -8.05 -21.94 4.59
C ASN A 109 -9.13 -21.51 3.59
N THR A 110 -8.82 -20.52 2.76
CA THR A 110 -9.17 -20.58 1.34
C THR A 110 -8.22 -19.71 0.52
N ASP A 111 -7.71 -20.30 -0.54
CA ASP A 111 -6.91 -19.70 -1.60
C ASP A 111 -7.42 -18.34 -2.11
N ARG A 112 -6.44 -17.53 -2.54
CA ARG A 112 -6.50 -16.42 -3.49
C ARG A 112 -7.91 -16.05 -4.02
N PRO A 113 -8.42 -14.82 -3.85
CA PRO A 113 -9.72 -14.47 -4.39
C PRO A 113 -9.58 -13.97 -5.83
N PHE A 114 -8.87 -14.65 -6.74
CA PHE A 114 -8.86 -14.28 -8.16
C PHE A 114 -8.59 -15.51 -9.05
N SER A 115 -9.66 -16.25 -9.38
CA SER A 115 -9.87 -16.78 -10.74
C SER A 115 -10.65 -15.73 -11.53
#